data_AF-A0A2V6UAB2-F1
#
_entry.id   AF-A0A2V6UAB2-F1
#
_cell.length_a   1.000
_cell.length_b   1.000
_cell.length_c   1.000
_cell.angle_alpha   90.00
_cell.angle_beta   90.00
_cell.angle_gamma   90.00
#
_symmetry.space_group_name_H-M   'P 1'
#
loop_
_entity.id
_entity.type
_entity.pdbx_description
1 polymer ?
#
loop_
_entity_poly.entity_id
_entity_poly.type
_entity_poly.pdbx_seq_one_letter_code
_entity_poly.pdbx_strand_id
1 'polypeptide(L)'
;VIGGWDGWRGNIYRLAVAPEARRRGLARRLVREAALVMKSKGGRRLSALVERHEAHAVGFWDYLAEDGWRRDERMTRYISTD
;
A
#
# COMPACT_ATOMS: atom_id res chain seq x y z
N VAL A 1 6.69 7.67 -1.13
CA VAL A 1 6.19 6.28 -1.23
C VAL A 1 7.22 5.48 -2.00
N ILE A 2 7.44 4.22 -1.62
CA ILE A 2 8.28 3.29 -2.37
C ILE A 2 7.40 2.11 -2.74
N GLY A 3 7.27 1.86 -4.03
CA GLY A 3 6.59 0.69 -4.56
C GLY A 3 7.31 0.18 -5.80
N GLY A 4 6.99 -1.04 -6.20
CA GLY A 4 7.62 -1.70 -7.34
C GLY A 4 6.65 -2.63 -8.06
N TRP A 5 6.86 -2.78 -9.36
CA TRP A 5 6.20 -3.78 -10.19
C TRP A 5 7.26 -4.81 -10.58
N ASP A 6 6.98 -6.08 -10.31
CA ASP A 6 7.93 -7.19 -10.46
C ASP A 6 7.72 -8.03 -11.73
N GLY A 7 6.88 -7.57 -12.66
CA GLY A 7 6.46 -8.35 -13.84
C GLY A 7 5.15 -9.11 -13.65
N TRP A 8 4.71 -9.33 -12.41
CA TRP A 8 3.50 -10.08 -12.09
C TRP A 8 2.51 -9.28 -11.23
N ARG A 9 3.01 -8.68 -10.14
CA ARG A 9 2.23 -7.89 -9.19
C ARG A 9 2.95 -6.60 -8.82
N GLY A 10 2.18 -5.62 -8.39
CA GLY A 10 2.70 -4.40 -7.78
C GLY A 10 2.70 -4.50 -6.27
N ASN A 11 3.69 -3.92 -5.62
CA ASN A 11 3.77 -3.86 -4.17
C ASN A 11 4.12 -2.45 -3.69
N ILE A 12 3.47 -2.00 -2.63
CA ILE A 12 3.92 -0.84 -1.85
C ILE A 12 4.77 -1.36 -0.69
N TYR A 13 6.05 -1.02 -0.73
CA TYR A 13 7.04 -1.43 0.28
C TYR A 13 7.12 -0.45 1.44
N ARG A 14 7.02 0.85 1.16
CA ARG A 14 7.05 1.91 2.19
C ARG A 14 6.09 3.03 1.85
N LEU A 15 5.34 3.48 2.85
CA LEU A 15 4.54 4.69 2.80
C LEU A 15 4.77 5.48 4.08
N ALA A 16 5.17 6.74 3.95
CA ALA A 16 5.38 7.64 5.06
C ALA A 16 4.98 9.05 4.65
N VAL A 17 4.43 9.78 5.63
CA VAL A 17 4.16 11.22 5.56
C VAL A 17 4.64 11.81 6.88
N ALA A 18 5.42 12.89 6.80
CA ALA A 18 5.92 13.60 7.98
C ALA A 18 4.75 14.02 8.89
N PRO A 19 4.86 13.88 10.23
CA PRO A 19 3.76 14.15 11.17
C PRO A 19 3.01 15.45 10.92
N GLU A 20 3.74 16.55 10.70
CA GLU A 20 3.28 17.91 10.44
C GLU A 20 2.49 18.06 9.13
N ALA A 21 2.68 17.13 8.19
CA ALA A 21 2.01 17.12 6.89
C ALA A 21 0.86 16.09 6.81
N ARG A 22 0.57 15.36 7.89
CA ARG A 22 -0.52 14.36 7.93
C ARG A 22 -1.89 15.03 7.85
N ARG A 23 -2.91 14.22 7.53
CA ARG A 23 -4.32 14.64 7.39
C ARG A 23 -4.60 15.67 6.29
N ARG A 24 -3.65 15.89 5.37
CA ARG A 24 -3.79 16.74 4.18
C ARG A 24 -4.01 15.95 2.88
N GLY A 25 -4.38 14.67 2.98
CA GLY A 25 -4.60 13.78 1.83
C GLY A 25 -3.34 13.29 1.09
N LEU A 26 -2.14 13.64 1.56
CA LEU A 26 -0.88 13.30 0.89
C LEU A 26 -0.66 11.80 0.74
N ALA A 27 -0.93 11.00 1.77
CA ALA A 27 -0.75 9.54 1.71
C ALA A 27 -1.63 8.91 0.61
N ARG A 28 -2.91 9.32 0.49
CA ARG A 28 -3.82 8.88 -0.57
C ARG A 28 -3.29 9.25 -1.96
N ARG A 29 -2.82 10.49 -2.13
CA ARG A 29 -2.22 10.94 -3.41
C ARG A 29 -0.99 10.10 -3.77
N LEU A 30 -0.07 9.89 -2.83
CA LEU A 30 1.11 9.07 -3.05
C LEU A 30 0.75 7.62 -3.46
N VAL A 31 -0.21 6.99 -2.80
CA VAL A 31 -0.66 5.63 -3.14
C VAL A 31 -1.30 5.59 -4.52
N ARG A 32 -2.14 6.58 -4.87
CA ARG A 32 -2.77 6.67 -6.20
C ARG A 32 -1.72 6.81 -7.30
N GLU A 33 -0.76 7.72 -7.16
CA GLU A 33 0.31 7.88 -8.15
C GLU A 33 1.15 6.61 -8.31
N ALA A 34 1.54 5.98 -7.19
CA ALA A 34 2.26 4.71 -7.25
C ALA A 34 1.43 3.61 -7.96
N ALA A 35 0.13 3.53 -7.67
CA ALA A 35 -0.77 2.59 -8.33
C ALA A 35 -0.92 2.88 -9.83
N LEU A 36 -1.02 4.14 -10.24
CA LEU A 36 -1.08 4.54 -11.65
C LEU A 36 0.19 4.13 -12.40
N VAL A 37 1.38 4.41 -11.84
CA VAL A 37 2.66 4.01 -12.43
C VAL A 37 2.80 2.49 -12.53
N MET A 38 2.36 1.73 -11.53
CA MET A 38 2.38 0.26 -11.60
C MET A 38 1.38 -0.28 -12.62
N LYS A 39 0.17 0.29 -12.69
CA LYS A 39 -0.86 -0.10 -13.67
C LYS A 39 -0.43 0.19 -15.11
N SER A 40 0.23 1.31 -15.37
CA SER A 40 0.74 1.65 -16.71
C SER A 40 1.82 0.66 -17.20
N LYS A 41 2.51 -0.01 -16.27
CA LYS A 41 3.46 -1.10 -16.55
C LYS A 41 2.82 -2.48 -16.66
N GLY A 42 1.49 -2.58 -16.54
CA GLY A 42 0.75 -3.86 -16.60
C GLY A 42 0.43 -4.48 -15.23
N GLY A 43 0.69 -3.77 -14.13
CA GLY A 43 0.34 -4.22 -12.78
C GLY A 43 -1.18 -4.31 -12.56
N ARG A 44 -1.73 -5.53 -12.60
CA ARG A 44 -3.17 -5.78 -12.37
C ARG A 44 -3.53 -5.98 -10.90
N ARG A 45 -2.65 -6.63 -10.14
CA ARG A 45 -2.81 -6.87 -8.70
C ARG A 45 -1.77 -6.07 -7.94
N LEU A 46 -2.23 -5.23 -7.02
CA LEU A 46 -1.39 -4.42 -6.14
C LEU A 46 -1.59 -4.86 -4.69
N SER A 47 -0.52 -4.90 -3.91
CA SER A 47 -0.57 -5.26 -2.50
C SER A 47 0.27 -4.34 -1.62
N ALA A 48 -0.11 -4.25 -0.35
CA ALA A 48 0.68 -3.66 0.71
C ALA A 48 0.60 -4.59 1.92
N LEU A 49 1.73 -4.80 2.59
CA LEU A 49 1.76 -5.54 3.85
C LEU A 49 1.68 -4.54 4.99
N VAL A 50 0.70 -4.76 5.86
CA VAL A 50 0.39 -3.87 6.98
C VAL A 50 0.42 -4.70 8.25
N GLU A 51 1.13 -4.20 9.26
CA GLU A 51 1.18 -4.82 10.56
C GLU A 51 -0.18 -4.70 11.25
N ARG A 52 -0.76 -5.84 11.67
CA ARG A 52 -2.16 -5.90 12.14
C ARG A 52 -2.44 -5.02 13.35
N HIS A 53 -1.45 -4.80 14.21
CA HIS A 53 -1.61 -4.01 15.43
C HIS A 53 -1.30 -2.51 15.23
N GLU A 54 -0.81 -2.11 14.05
CA GLU A 54 -0.60 -0.71 13.73
C GLU A 54 -1.89 -0.02 13.30
N ALA A 55 -2.74 0.30 14.29
CA ALA A 55 -4.09 0.83 14.08
C ALA A 55 -4.14 2.04 13.13
N HIS A 56 -3.15 2.92 13.19
CA HIS A 56 -3.08 4.10 12.32
C HIS A 56 -2.84 3.73 10.84
N ALA A 57 -2.01 2.72 10.59
CA ALA A 57 -1.72 2.23 9.26
C ALA A 57 -2.92 1.43 8.72
N VAL A 58 -3.46 0.53 9.54
CA VAL A 58 -4.66 -0.25 9.22
C VAL A 58 -5.82 0.67 8.85
N GLY A 59 -6.12 1.67 9.69
CA GLY A 59 -7.20 2.62 9.43
C GLY A 59 -6.97 3.46 8.17
N PHE A 60 -5.73 3.76 7.80
CA PHE A 60 -5.42 4.41 6.52
C PHE A 60 -5.75 3.49 5.32
N TRP A 61 -5.36 2.22 5.36
CA TRP A 61 -5.62 1.30 4.26
C TRP A 61 -7.11 0.93 4.14
N ASP A 62 -7.80 0.78 5.27
CA ASP A 62 -9.27 0.58 5.28
C ASP A 62 -10.00 1.81 4.70
N TYR A 63 -9.52 3.03 4.97
CA TYR A 63 -10.04 4.26 4.36
C TYR A 63 -9.90 4.28 2.83
N LEU A 64 -8.94 3.56 2.25
CA LEU A 64 -8.76 3.44 0.80
C LEU A 64 -9.67 2.38 0.14
N ALA A 65 -10.69 1.86 0.85
CA ALA A 65 -11.65 0.90 0.30
C ALA A 65 -12.34 1.39 -0.98
N GLU A 66 -12.73 2.66 -1.03
CA GLU A 66 -13.33 3.28 -2.22
C GLU A 66 -12.34 3.43 -3.38
N ASP A 67 -11.03 3.43 -3.10
CA ASP A 67 -9.97 3.41 -4.12
C ASP A 67 -9.62 1.98 -4.57
N GLY A 68 -10.38 0.98 -4.12
CA GLY A 68 -10.24 -0.43 -4.51
C GLY A 68 -9.27 -1.24 -3.66
N TRP A 69 -8.75 -0.68 -2.56
CA TRP A 69 -7.90 -1.41 -1.61
C TRP A 69 -8.77 -2.18 -0.63
N ARG A 70 -8.54 -3.49 -0.46
CA ARG A 70 -9.30 -4.31 0.48
C ARG A 70 -8.37 -5.18 1.28
N ARG A 71 -8.74 -5.42 2.54
CA ARG A 71 -8.04 -6.39 3.39
C ARG A 71 -8.22 -7.79 2.80
N ASP A 72 -7.11 -8.52 2.68
CA ASP A 72 -7.11 -9.94 2.36
C ASP A 72 -6.98 -10.72 3.67
N GLU A 73 -8.09 -11.25 4.18
CA GLU A 73 -8.11 -11.99 5.47
C GLU A 73 -7.47 -13.37 5.39
N ARG A 74 -7.21 -13.88 4.18
CA ARG A 74 -6.68 -15.23 3.95
C ARG A 74 -5.16 -15.27 3.94
N MET A 75 -4.50 -14.11 4.01
CA MET A 75 -3.08 -13.99 3.77
C MET A 75 -2.26 -13.99 5.06
N THR A 76 -1.27 -14.88 5.13
CA THR A 76 -0.21 -14.89 6.14
C THR A 76 1.14 -14.60 5.49
N ARG A 77 1.97 -13.79 6.14
CA ARG A 77 3.33 -13.47 5.68
C ARG A 77 4.34 -14.43 6.30
N TYR A 78 5.10 -15.11 5.46
CA TYR A 78 6.32 -15.83 5.84
C TYR A 78 7.54 -14.96 5.54
N ILE A 79 8.56 -15.04 6.38
CA ILE A 79 9.86 -14.38 6.19
C ILE A 79 10.97 -15.41 6.43
N SER A 80 12.09 -15.25 5.75
CA SER A 80 13.35 -15.93 6.06
C SER A 80 14.41 -14.85 6.27
N THR A 81 15.30 -15.09 7.22
CA THR A 81 16.37 -14.16 7.64
C THR A 81 17.75 -14.79 7.55
N ASP A 82 17.84 -15.97 6.92
CA ASP A 82 19.03 -16.81 6.85
C ASP A 82 19.85 -16.52 5.58
#